data_AF-A0A972GFG5-F1
#
_entry.id   AF-A0A972GFG5-F1
#
_cell.length_a   1.000
_cell.length_b   1.000
_cell.length_c   1.000
_cell.angle_alpha   90.00
_cell.angle_beta   90.00
_cell.angle_gamma   90.00
#
_symmetry.space_group_name_H-M   'P 1'
#
loop_
_entity.id
_entity.type
_entity.pdbx_description
1 polymer ?
#
loop_
_entity_poly.entity_id
_entity_poly.type
_entity_poly.pdbx_seq_one_letter_code
_entity_poly.pdbx_strand_id
1 'polypeptide(L)'
;MNSSFHRLASVTASTKRPPPMSGGKRSAPVAHLSDIACSPLDPADSETARDLAFRLRRETNAPIDILQTFVDASLDIREGDVLVVEGTGPLPSTEYAIRRANRWTWRNSAYLHLLLEEEQN
;
A
#
# COMPACT_ATOMS: atom_id res chain seq x y z
N MET A 1 16.02 -9.84 5.98
CA MET A 1 15.94 -9.06 4.72
C MET A 1 17.08 -9.42 3.78
N ASN A 2 16.83 -9.49 2.47
CA ASN A 2 17.80 -9.86 1.42
C ASN A 2 18.52 -8.62 0.85
N SER A 3 19.84 -8.66 0.62
CA SER A 3 20.68 -7.48 0.35
C SER A 3 20.31 -6.69 -0.92
N SER A 4 19.71 -7.35 -1.90
CA SER A 4 19.22 -6.72 -3.14
C SER A 4 17.94 -5.92 -2.91
N PHE A 5 17.06 -6.36 -2.01
CA PHE A 5 15.84 -5.64 -1.66
C PHE A 5 16.17 -4.34 -0.92
N HIS A 6 17.21 -4.33 -0.08
CA HIS A 6 17.67 -3.13 0.62
C HIS A 6 18.10 -1.99 -0.33
N ARG A 7 18.55 -2.29 -1.55
CA ARG A 7 18.87 -1.23 -2.54
C ARG A 7 17.64 -0.63 -3.19
N LEU A 8 16.55 -1.39 -3.26
CA LEU A 8 15.29 -0.98 -3.88
C LEU A 8 14.31 -0.41 -2.86
N ALA A 9 14.40 -0.80 -1.59
CA ALA A 9 13.53 -0.33 -0.52
C ALA A 9 14.02 1.01 0.07
N SER A 10 13.94 2.07 -0.74
CA SER A 10 14.41 3.41 -0.38
C SER A 10 13.36 4.31 0.26
N VAL A 11 12.11 3.85 0.35
CA VAL A 11 10.99 4.62 0.90
C VAL A 11 10.64 4.07 2.28
N THR A 12 10.45 4.96 3.25
CA THR A 12 9.99 4.63 4.59
C THR A 12 8.50 4.91 4.68
N ALA A 13 7.75 3.94 5.17
CA ALA A 13 6.31 4.04 5.33
C ALA A 13 5.84 3.49 6.68
N SER A 14 4.63 3.87 7.06
CA SER A 14 3.90 3.31 8.19
C SER A 14 2.58 2.74 7.68
N THR A 15 1.96 1.82 8.41
CA THR A 15 0.60 1.37 8.11
C THR A 15 -0.36 1.74 9.21
N LYS A 16 -1.58 2.12 8.83
CA LYS A 16 -2.72 2.24 9.73
C LYS A 16 -3.70 1.10 9.43
N ARG A 17 -4.22 0.47 10.46
CA ARG A 17 -5.27 -0.55 10.34
C ARG A 17 -6.61 0.07 10.70
N PRO A 18 -7.64 -0.01 9.83
CA PRO A 18 -8.99 0.35 10.23
C PRO A 18 -9.45 -0.61 11.33
N PRO A 19 -9.94 -0.10 12.47
CA PRO A 19 -10.47 -0.96 13.52
C PRO A 19 -11.72 -1.70 13.04
N PRO A 20 -12.05 -2.85 13.66
CA PRO A 20 -13.31 -3.53 13.39
C PRO A 20 -14.48 -2.59 13.70
N MET A 21 -15.53 -2.62 12.87
CA MET A 21 -16.73 -1.83 13.09
C MET A 21 -17.34 -2.18 14.45
N SER A 22 -17.34 -1.24 15.39
CA SER A 22 -18.00 -1.38 16.69
C SER A 22 -19.20 -0.44 16.73
N GLY A 23 -20.40 -0.99 16.99
CA GLY A 23 -21.63 -0.21 17.10
C GLY A 23 -22.08 0.50 15.82
N GLY A 24 -21.69 0.00 14.64
CA GLY A 24 -22.11 0.55 13.34
C GLY A 24 -21.37 1.82 12.88
N LYS A 25 -20.35 2.26 13.62
CA LYS A 25 -19.50 3.41 13.24
C LYS A 25 -18.08 2.92 12.91
N ARG A 26 -17.52 3.37 11.79
CA ARG A 26 -16.13 3.12 11.40
C ARG A 26 -15.27 4.16 12.12
N SER A 27 -14.48 3.76 13.11
CA SER A 27 -13.52 4.65 13.79
C SER A 27 -12.32 4.94 12.87
N ALA A 28 -11.59 6.02 13.14
CA ALA A 28 -10.43 6.41 12.35
C ALA A 28 -9.35 5.29 12.33
N PRO A 29 -8.62 5.10 11.21
CA PRO A 29 -7.53 4.14 11.14
C PRO A 29 -6.46 4.41 12.22
N VAL A 30 -6.03 3.37 12.91
CA VAL A 30 -5.03 3.45 14.00
C VAL A 30 -3.68 2.93 13.49
N ALA A 31 -2.58 3.56 13.90
CA ALA A 31 -1.23 3.08 13.55
C ALA A 31 -1.05 1.60 13.93
N HIS A 32 -0.52 0.81 13.00
CA HIS A 32 -0.33 -0.64 13.12
C HIS A 32 1.15 -1.01 13.03
N LEU A 33 1.85 -0.54 11.99
CA LEU A 33 3.31 -0.71 11.83
C LEU A 33 3.95 0.64 11.51
N SER A 34 5.18 0.85 11.97
CA SER A 34 6.00 2.02 11.64
C SER A 34 7.34 1.58 11.04
N ASP A 35 8.03 2.51 10.38
CA ASP A 35 9.40 2.32 9.87
C ASP A 35 9.54 1.14 8.90
N ILE A 36 8.51 0.90 8.09
CA ILE A 36 8.52 -0.13 7.06
C ILE A 36 9.32 0.36 5.86
N ALA A 37 10.33 -0.41 5.47
CA ALA A 37 11.03 -0.21 4.22
C ALA A 37 10.21 -0.80 3.05
N CYS A 38 9.84 0.05 2.09
CA CYS A 38 9.14 -0.32 0.87
C CYS A 38 9.87 0.17 -0.38
N SER A 39 9.62 -0.47 -1.52
CA SER A 39 10.11 0.05 -2.81
C SER A 39 9.44 1.38 -3.16
N PRO A 40 10.04 2.19 -4.05
CA PRO A 40 9.35 3.31 -4.69
C PRO A 40 7.93 2.94 -5.13
N LEU A 41 7.04 3.94 -5.08
CA LEU A 41 5.69 3.82 -5.57
C LEU A 41 5.73 4.07 -7.07
N ASP A 42 5.48 3.02 -7.85
CA ASP A 42 5.45 3.09 -9.31
C ASP A 42 4.01 2.92 -9.82
N PRO A 43 3.64 3.49 -10.99
CA PRO A 43 2.36 3.19 -11.61
C PRO A 43 2.18 1.69 -11.85
N ALA A 44 1.03 1.14 -11.44
CA ALA A 44 0.74 -0.28 -11.62
C ALA A 44 0.15 -0.54 -13.00
N ASP A 45 0.85 -1.32 -13.83
CA ASP A 45 0.41 -1.63 -15.22
C ASP A 45 -0.09 -3.08 -15.41
N SER A 46 -0.16 -3.86 -14.33
CA SER A 46 -0.67 -5.23 -14.38
C SER A 46 -2.16 -5.31 -14.76
N GLU A 47 -2.58 -6.40 -15.38
CA GLU A 47 -4.01 -6.64 -15.69
C GLU A 47 -4.88 -6.53 -14.43
N THR A 48 -4.40 -7.06 -13.30
CA THR A 48 -5.06 -6.94 -12.00
C THR A 48 -5.23 -5.49 -11.54
N ALA A 49 -4.22 -4.64 -11.76
CA ALA A 49 -4.30 -3.22 -11.43
C ALA A 49 -5.29 -2.49 -12.36
N ARG A 50 -5.32 -2.83 -13.65
CA ARG A 50 -6.26 -2.25 -14.62
C ARG A 50 -7.71 -2.62 -14.31
N ASP A 51 -7.99 -3.89 -13.99
CA ASP A 51 -9.32 -4.34 -13.56
C ASP A 51 -9.76 -3.64 -12.27
N LEU A 52 -8.85 -3.53 -11.29
CA LEU A 52 -9.11 -2.80 -10.05
C LEU A 52 -9.43 -1.32 -10.31
N ALA A 53 -8.60 -0.63 -11.11
CA ALA A 53 -8.81 0.76 -11.48
C ALA A 53 -10.17 0.95 -12.18
N PHE A 54 -10.52 0.06 -13.11
CA PHE A 54 -11.80 0.10 -13.80
C PHE A 54 -12.98 -0.05 -12.84
N ARG A 55 -12.91 -0.97 -11.87
CA ARG A 55 -13.97 -1.13 -10.85
C ARG A 55 -14.11 0.10 -9.98
N LEU A 56 -13.01 0.63 -9.45
CA LEU A 56 -13.03 1.81 -8.58
C LEU A 56 -13.56 3.05 -9.32
N ARG A 57 -13.13 3.27 -10.57
CA ARG A 57 -13.65 4.36 -11.43
C ARG A 57 -15.17 4.29 -11.60
N ARG A 58 -15.75 3.08 -11.68
CA ARG A 58 -17.21 2.91 -11.78
C ARG A 58 -17.93 3.21 -10.47
N GLU A 59 -17.29 2.96 -9.33
CA GLU A 59 -17.86 3.19 -8.01
C GLU A 59 -17.80 4.68 -7.61
N THR A 60 -16.68 5.34 -7.90
CA THR A 60 -16.44 6.73 -7.48
C THR A 60 -16.78 7.76 -8.56
N ASN A 61 -16.92 7.33 -9.82
CA ASN A 61 -17.06 8.21 -10.99
C ASN A 61 -15.94 9.25 -11.12
N ALA A 62 -14.73 8.91 -10.66
CA ALA A 62 -13.54 9.74 -10.69
C ALA A 62 -12.38 9.01 -11.38
N PRO A 63 -11.40 9.73 -11.98
CA PRO A 63 -10.16 9.11 -12.43
C PRO A 63 -9.41 8.51 -11.24
N ILE A 64 -9.01 7.23 -11.37
CA ILE A 64 -8.27 6.50 -10.34
C ILE A 64 -6.93 6.06 -10.93
N ASP A 65 -5.86 6.42 -10.25
CA ASP A 65 -4.51 5.92 -10.48
C ASP A 65 -4.16 4.87 -9.43
N ILE A 66 -3.67 3.73 -9.91
CA ILE A 66 -3.23 2.63 -9.05
C ILE A 66 -1.71 2.61 -9.05
N LEU A 67 -1.12 2.68 -7.87
CA LEU A 67 0.31 2.55 -7.65
C LEU A 67 0.62 1.14 -7.14
N GLN A 68 1.86 0.72 -7.31
CA GLN A 68 2.38 -0.54 -6.79
C GLN A 68 3.63 -0.30 -5.96
N THR A 69 3.80 -1.11 -4.92
CA THR A 69 5.03 -1.18 -4.14
C THR A 69 5.25 -2.60 -3.62
N PHE A 70 6.47 -2.89 -3.19
CA PHE A 70 6.86 -4.18 -2.63
C PHE A 70 7.39 -3.98 -1.21
N VAL A 71 6.97 -4.87 -0.31
CA VAL A 71 7.41 -4.93 1.10
C VAL A 71 7.79 -6.37 1.48
N ASP A 72 8.47 -6.53 2.60
CA ASP A 72 8.81 -7.86 3.12
C ASP A 72 7.54 -8.63 3.53
N ALA A 73 7.43 -9.91 3.14
CA ALA A 73 6.24 -10.71 3.42
C ALA A 73 6.09 -11.17 4.87
N SER A 74 7.05 -10.91 5.74
CA SER A 74 6.93 -11.13 7.19
C SER A 74 6.09 -10.05 7.89
N LEU A 75 5.85 -8.91 7.23
CA LEU A 75 5.05 -7.82 7.78
C LEU A 75 3.55 -8.16 7.75
N ASP A 76 2.85 -7.90 8.84
CA ASP A 76 1.39 -8.12 8.94
C ASP A 76 0.62 -6.97 8.28
N ILE A 77 0.72 -6.87 6.95
CA ILE A 77 0.03 -5.89 6.11
C ILE A 77 -1.11 -6.59 5.35
N ARG A 78 -2.30 -5.96 5.36
CA ARG A 78 -3.53 -6.56 4.82
C ARG A 78 -4.27 -5.61 3.89
N GLU A 79 -5.14 -6.19 3.07
CA GLU A 79 -6.10 -5.42 2.28
C GLU A 79 -7.01 -4.60 3.20
N GLY A 80 -7.21 -3.33 2.83
CA GLY A 80 -7.95 -2.35 3.62
C GLY A 80 -7.11 -1.59 4.65
N ASP A 81 -5.86 -1.99 4.91
CA ASP A 81 -4.92 -1.14 5.65
C ASP A 81 -4.59 0.12 4.80
N VAL A 82 -4.13 1.18 5.45
CA VAL A 82 -3.67 2.42 4.80
C VAL A 82 -2.16 2.47 4.92
N LEU A 83 -1.46 2.64 3.81
CA LEU A 83 -0.03 2.89 3.77
C LEU A 83 0.21 4.40 3.81
N VAL A 84 0.93 4.87 4.82
CA VAL A 84 1.36 6.26 4.97
C VAL A 84 2.81 6.33 4.57
N VAL A 85 3.10 7.00 3.46
CA VAL A 85 4.46 7.17 2.97
C VAL A 85 5.00 8.49 3.50
N GLU A 86 6.15 8.43 4.17
CA GLU A 86 6.84 9.65 4.62
C GLU A 86 7.32 10.43 3.40
N GLY A 87 6.98 11.71 3.34
CA GLY A 87 7.41 12.58 2.25
C GLY A 87 8.93 12.73 2.25
N THR A 88 9.56 12.60 1.08
CA THR A 88 11.00 12.86 0.95
C THR A 88 11.24 14.36 0.78
N GLY A 89 11.89 14.99 1.77
CA GLY A 89 12.29 16.40 1.70
C GLY A 89 11.15 17.36 2.14
N PRO A 90 10.78 18.38 1.33
CA PRO A 90 9.75 19.36 1.70
C PRO A 90 8.31 18.85 1.45
N LEU A 91 8.14 17.64 0.95
CA LEU A 91 6.83 17.06 0.66
C LEU A 91 6.18 16.51 1.94
N PRO A 92 4.86 16.68 2.12
CA PRO A 92 4.14 16.08 3.23
C PRO A 92 4.08 14.55 3.09
N SER A 93 3.72 13.87 4.18
CA SER A 93 3.34 12.46 4.13
C SER A 93 2.05 12.28 3.33
N THR A 94 2.00 11.25 2.48
CA THR A 94 0.81 10.93 1.68
C THR A 94 0.22 9.60 2.10
N GLU A 95 -1.11 9.52 2.15
CA GLU A 95 -1.85 8.32 2.52
C GLU A 95 -2.37 7.58 1.29
N TYR A 96 -2.17 6.27 1.28
CA TYR A 96 -2.57 5.39 0.19
C TYR A 96 -3.38 4.21 0.74
N ALA A 97 -4.56 3.97 0.17
CA ALA A 97 -5.38 2.82 0.55
C ALA A 97 -4.81 1.54 -0.07
N ILE A 98 -4.53 0.52 0.74
CA ILE A 98 -4.08 -0.79 0.25
C ILE A 98 -5.31 -1.57 -0.25
N ARG A 99 -5.48 -1.61 -1.56
CA ARG A 99 -6.61 -2.30 -2.19
C ARG A 99 -6.36 -3.78 -2.41
N ARG A 100 -5.10 -4.18 -2.63
CA ARG A 100 -4.68 -5.57 -2.76
C ARG A 100 -3.34 -5.77 -2.08
N ALA A 101 -3.17 -6.90 -1.39
CA ALA A 101 -1.92 -7.33 -0.79
C ALA A 101 -1.62 -8.78 -1.21
N ASN A 102 -0.91 -8.94 -2.34
CA ASN A 102 -0.62 -10.25 -2.91
C ASN A 102 0.74 -10.74 -2.47
N ARG A 103 0.80 -11.96 -1.94
CA ARG A 103 2.08 -12.59 -1.65
C ARG A 103 2.76 -13.01 -2.95
N TRP A 104 3.96 -12.52 -3.16
CA TRP A 104 4.81 -12.87 -4.28
C TRP A 104 6.09 -13.53 -3.79
N THR A 105 6.33 -14.76 -4.25
CA THR A 105 7.55 -15.50 -3.94
C THR A 105 8.50 -15.42 -5.13
N TRP A 106 9.71 -14.94 -4.88
CA TRP A 106 10.78 -14.94 -5.88
C TRP A 106 12.01 -15.62 -5.30
N ARG A 107 12.43 -16.73 -5.95
CA ARG A 107 13.51 -17.60 -5.45
C ARG A 107 13.23 -18.00 -3.98
N ASN A 108 14.18 -17.74 -3.08
CA ASN A 108 14.09 -18.06 -1.66
C ASN A 108 13.60 -16.89 -0.80
N SER A 109 12.93 -15.90 -1.39
CA SER A 109 12.40 -14.74 -0.67
C SER A 109 10.93 -14.54 -0.99
N ALA A 110 10.20 -14.05 0.01
CA ALA A 110 8.78 -13.72 -0.12
C ALA A 110 8.61 -12.22 0.12
N TYR A 111 7.83 -11.60 -0.75
CA TYR A 111 7.47 -10.19 -0.72
C TYR A 111 5.95 -10.07 -0.77
N LEU A 112 5.42 -8.97 -0.27
CA LEU A 112 4.05 -8.56 -0.53
C LEU A 112 4.08 -7.52 -1.63
N HIS A 113 3.39 -7.82 -2.73
CA HIS A 113 3.09 -6.87 -3.79
C HIS A 113 1.78 -6.16 -3.40
N LEU A 114 1.90 -4.88 -3.10
CA LEU A 114 0.78 -4.04 -2.70
C LEU A 114 0.30 -3.24 -3.91
N LEU A 115 -1.01 -3.26 -4.16
CA LEU A 115 -1.66 -2.30 -5.05
C LEU A 115 -2.35 -1.25 -4.21
N LEU A 116 -1.97 -0.01 -4.47
CA LEU A 116 -2.29 1.18 -3.71
C LEU A 116 -3.18 2.09 -4.53
N GLU A 117 -4.16 2.69 -3.90
CA GLU A 117 -4.91 3.81 -4.44
C GLU A 117 -4.51 5.07 -3.67
N GLU A 118 -4.23 6.15 -4.38
CA GLU A 118 -4.03 7.46 -3.77
C GLU A 118 -5.38 8.00 -3.29
N GLU A 119 -5.51 8.22 -1.99
CA GLU A 119 -6.72 8.82 -1.44
C GLU A 119 -6.66 10.32 -1.73
N GLN A 120 -7.39 10.76 -2.77
CA GLN A 120 -7.54 12.18 -3.08
C GLN A 120 -8.39 12.82 -1.98
N ASN A 121 -7.73 13.39 -0.97
CA ASN A 121 -8.34 14.21 0.07
C ASN A 121 -8.63 15.63 -0.45
#